data_AF-A0A6L7PCI0-F1
#
_entry.id   AF-A0A6L7PCI0-F1
#
_cell.length_a   1.000
_cell.length_b   1.000
_cell.length_c   1.000
_cell.angle_alpha   90.00
_cell.angle_beta   90.00
_cell.angle_gamma   90.00
#
_symmetry.space_group_name_H-M   'P 1'
#
loop_
_entity.id
_entity.type
_entity.pdbx_description
1 polymer ?
#
loop_
_entity_poly.entity_id
_entity_poly.type
_entity_poly.pdbx_seq_one_letter_code
_entity_poly.pdbx_strand_id
1 'polypeptide(L)' 'RTGPVITSAGLILAGTFSALMTLPLQDLLQLGFAVAVGVLMDTFITRTLIVPSLVAMFGRWNWWPSRIEA' A
#
# COMPACT_ATOMS: atom_id res chain seq x y z
N ARG A 1 -3.12 7.12 -14.66
CA ARG A 1 -2.61 5.95 -15.41
C ARG A 1 -1.59 5.11 -14.62
N THR A 2 -1.34 5.39 -13.34
CA THR A 2 -0.39 4.67 -12.49
C THR A 2 -0.99 3.47 -11.75
N GLY A 3 -2.31 3.29 -11.81
CA GLY A 3 -3.03 2.19 -11.14
C GLY A 3 -2.42 0.80 -11.36
N PRO A 4 -2.08 0.39 -12.60
CA PRO A 4 -1.48 -0.93 -12.84
C PRO A 4 -0.12 -1.12 -12.17
N VAL A 5 0.73 -0.08 -12.16
CA VAL A 5 2.09 -0.12 -11.57
C VAL A 5 2.02 -0.36 -10.06
N ILE A 6 1.03 0.23 -9.40
CA ILE A 6 0.81 0.09 -7.96
C ILE A 6 0.45 -1.35 -7.61
N THR A 7 -0.44 -1.97 -8.38
CA THR A 7 -0.84 -3.37 -8.20
C THR A 7 0.33 -4.33 -8.47
N SER A 8 1.14 -4.06 -9.50
CA SER A 8 2.34 -4.84 -9.80
C SER A 8 3.38 -4.79 -8.67
N ALA A 9 3.60 -3.61 -8.09
CA ALA A 9 4.53 -3.43 -6.97
C ALA A 9 4.09 -4.21 -5.72
N GLY A 10 2.79 -4.22 -5.41
CA GLY A 10 2.22 -5.00 -4.30
C GLY A 10 2.41 -6.51 -4.49
N LEU A 11 2.21 -7.00 -5.71
CA LEU A 11 2.37 -8.43 -6.04
C LEU A 11 3.83 -8.89 -5.89
N ILE A 12 4.79 -8.08 -6.36
CA ILE A 12 6.22 -8.37 -6.23
C ILE A 12 6.60 -8.45 -4.74
N LEU A 13 6.14 -7.48 -3.94
CA LEU A 13 6.44 -7.42 -2.51
C LEU A 13 5.83 -8.61 -1.74
N ALA A 14 4.58 -8.99 -2.04
CA ALA A 14 3.96 -10.18 -1.48
C ALA A 14 4.76 -11.47 -1.81
N GLY A 15 5.33 -11.55 -3.01
CA GLY A 15 6.22 -12.64 -3.42
C GLY A 15 7.51 -12.70 -2.61
N THR A 16 8.19 -11.56 -2.40
CA THR A 16 9.42 -11.50 -1.60
C THR A 16 9.17 -11.83 -0.13
N PHE A 17 8.06 -11.36 0.46
CA PHE A 17 7.70 -11.69 1.83
C PHE A 17 7.25 -13.14 2.00
N SER A 18 6.60 -13.72 0.99
CA SER A 18 6.31 -15.17 0.97
C SER A 18 7.58 -16.01 0.95
N ALA A 19 8.67 -15.54 0.32
CA ALA A 19 9.95 -16.23 0.36
C ALA A 19 10.56 -16.27 1.77
N LEU A 20 10.36 -15.21 2.59
CA LEU A 20 10.82 -15.19 3.99
C LEU A 20 10.11 -16.26 4.87
N MET A 21 8.90 -16.69 4.48
CA MET A 21 8.15 -17.76 5.15
C MET A 21 8.77 -19.15 4.95
N THR A 22 9.69 -19.30 3.99
CA THR A 22 10.37 -20.59 3.75
C THR A 22 11.52 -20.86 4.71
N LEU A 23 11.93 -19.87 5.51
CA LEU A 23 12.97 -20.05 6.51
C LEU A 23 12.40 -20.78 7.75
N PRO A 24 13.15 -21.74 8.33
CA PRO A 24 12.71 -22.53 9.49
C PRO A 24 12.73 -21.75 10.83
N LEU A 25 12.72 -20.42 10.78
CA LEU A 25 12.68 -19.54 11.94
C LEU A 25 11.23 -19.09 12.17
N GLN A 26 10.59 -19.61 13.23
CA GLN A 26 9.18 -19.32 13.54
C GLN A 26 8.90 -17.82 13.69
N ASP A 27 9.82 -17.06 14.30
CA ASP A 27 9.68 -15.61 14.45
C ASP A 27 9.62 -14.89 13.11
N LEU A 28 10.42 -15.33 12.14
CA LEU A 28 10.48 -14.74 10.81
C LEU A 28 9.25 -15.11 9.96
N LEU A 29 8.72 -16.33 10.14
CA LEU A 29 7.45 -16.75 9.53
C LEU A 29 6.29 -15.86 10.02
N GLN A 30 6.20 -15.64 11.33
CA GLN A 30 5.13 -14.83 11.92
C GLN A 30 5.24 -13.36 11.49
N LEU A 31 6.45 -12.81 11.48
CA LEU A 31 6.71 -11.46 10.99
C LEU A 31 6.42 -11.34 9.48
N GLY A 32 6.90 -12.30 8.68
CA GLY A 32 6.69 -12.33 7.23
C GLY A 32 5.21 -12.42 6.86
N PHE A 33 4.44 -13.24 7.58
CA PHE A 33 2.99 -13.31 7.44
C PHE A 33 2.32 -11.98 7.76
N ALA A 34 2.62 -11.39 8.93
CA ALA A 34 2.04 -10.13 9.36
C ALA A 34 2.34 -8.99 8.38
N VAL A 35 3.57 -8.91 7.86
CA VAL A 35 3.98 -7.91 6.87
C VAL A 35 3.31 -8.15 5.52
N ALA A 36 3.25 -9.40 5.03
CA ALA A 36 2.59 -9.72 3.77
C ALA A 36 1.11 -9.34 3.80
N VAL A 37 0.41 -9.67 4.88
CA VAL A 37 -1.00 -9.29 5.08
C VAL A 37 -1.14 -7.77 5.20
N GLY A 38 -0.27 -7.11 5.96
CA GLY A 38 -0.28 -5.66 6.13
C GLY A 38 -0.09 -4.88 4.82
N VAL A 39 0.81 -5.35 3.95
CA VAL A 39 1.06 -4.74 2.63
C VAL A 39 -0.13 -4.96 1.70
N LEU A 40 -0.70 -6.16 1.66
CA LEU A 40 -1.91 -6.43 0.87
C LEU A 40 -3.06 -5.53 1.33
N MET A 41 -3.25 -5.41 2.65
CA MET A 41 -4.23 -4.49 3.23
C MET A 41 -3.95 -3.03 2.84
N ASP A 42 -2.70 -2.56 2.91
CA ASP A 42 -2.37 -1.17 2.54
C ASP A 42 -2.58 -0.87 1.05
N THR A 43 -2.13 -1.79 0.19
CA THR A 43 -2.23 -1.63 -1.27
C THR A 43 -3.68 -1.65 -1.75
N PHE A 44 -4.53 -2.52 -1.21
CA PHE A 44 -5.93 -2.61 -1.61
C PHE A 44 -6.83 -1.64 -0.85
N ILE A 45 -6.77 -1.61 0.47
CA ILE A 45 -7.70 -0.84 1.30
C ILE A 45 -7.26 0.61 1.41
N THR A 46 -6.04 0.86 1.87
CA THR A 46 -5.59 2.24 2.10
C THR A 46 -5.54 3.01 0.79
N ARG A 47 -4.91 2.43 -0.23
CA ARG A 47 -4.64 3.14 -1.49
C ARG A 47 -5.84 3.25 -2.43
N THR A 48 -6.75 2.27 -2.43
CA THR A 48 -7.89 2.23 -3.36
C THR A 48 -9.18 2.76 -2.76
N LEU A 49 -9.34 2.72 -1.43
CA LEU A 49 -10.56 3.17 -0.76
C LEU A 49 -10.29 4.35 0.14
N ILE A 50 -9.39 4.23 1.11
CA ILE A 50 -9.20 5.25 2.16
C ILE A 50 -8.67 6.56 1.57
N VAL A 51 -7.61 6.51 0.76
CA VAL A 51 -7.04 7.70 0.12
C VAL A 51 -8.04 8.41 -0.80
N PRO A 52 -8.69 7.77 -1.80
CA PRO A 52 -9.63 8.47 -2.66
C PRO A 52 -10.92 8.89 -1.93
N SER A 53 -11.39 8.14 -0.93
CA SER A 53 -12.55 8.55 -0.12
C SER A 53 -12.24 9.76 0.75
N LEU A 54 -11.06 9.81 1.41
CA LEU A 54 -10.60 10.98 2.14
C LEU A 54 -10.42 12.19 1.20
N VAL A 55 -9.83 12.00 0.02
CA VAL A 55 -9.68 13.07 -0.97
C VAL A 55 -11.05 13.54 -1.48
N ALA A 56 -12.02 12.65 -1.65
CA ALA A 56 -13.39 13.00 -2.03
C ALA A 56 -14.14 13.72 -0.91
N MET A 57 -13.92 13.34 0.36
CA MET A 57 -14.56 13.94 1.53
C MET A 57 -13.96 15.31 1.91
N PHE A 58 -12.64 15.44 1.93
CA PHE A 58 -11.93 16.68 2.28
C PHE A 58 -11.77 17.64 1.08
N GLY A 59 -12.03 17.17 -0.14
CA GLY A 59 -12.10 17.98 -1.35
C GLY A 59 -10.91 18.93 -1.54
N ARG A 60 -11.20 20.22 -1.78
CA ARG A 60 -10.24 21.30 -2.08
C ARG A 60 -9.20 21.55 -0.98
N TRP A 61 -9.40 21.07 0.25
CA TRP A 61 -8.44 21.25 1.34
C TRP A 61 -7.22 20.32 1.21
N ASN A 62 -7.35 19.18 0.53
CA ASN A 62 -6.21 18.28 0.30
C ASN A 62 -5.22 18.81 -0.76
N TRP A 63 -5.62 19.83 -1.53
CA TRP A 63 -4.80 20.43 -2.59
C TRP A 63 -4.18 21.78 -2.15
N TRP A 64 -4.21 22.10 -0.85
CA TRP A 64 -3.64 23.34 -0.33
C TRP A 64 -2.10 23.24 -0.16
N PRO A 65 -1.26 24.08 -0.81
CA PRO A 65 -1.55 25.21 -1.69
C PRO A 65 -1.23 24.91 -3.16
N SER A 66 -2.24 25.02 -4.03
CA SER A 66 -2.12 24.77 -5.47
C SER A 66 -2.23 26.02 -6.34
N ARG A 67 -1.88 27.20 -5.83
CA ARG A 67 -1.69 28.39 -6.67
C ARG A 67 -0.67 29.34 -6.04
N ILE A 68 0.59 29.13 -6.38
CA ILE A 68 1.49 30.25 -6.67
C ILE A 68 1.64 30.26 -8.20
N GLU A 69 0.60 30.76 -8.88
CA GLU A 69 0.81 31.39 -10.17
C GLU A 69 1.52 32.71 -9.86
N ALA A 70 2.78 32.81 -10.27
CA ALA A 70 3.51 34.06 -10.43
C ALA A 70 3.63 34.33 -11.94
#